data_AF-A0A8G1RVX0-F1
#
_entry.id   AF-A0A8G1RVX0-F1
#
_cell.length_a   1.000
_cell.length_b   1.000
_cell.length_c   1.000
_cell.angle_alpha   90.00
_cell.angle_beta   90.00
_cell.angle_gamma   90.00
#
_symmetry.space_group_name_H-M   'P 1'
#
loop_
_entity.id
_entity.type
_entity.pdbx_description
1 polymer ?
#
loop_
_entity_poly.entity_id
_entity_poly.type
_entity_poly.pdbx_seq_one_letter_code
_entity_poly.pdbx_strand_id
1 'polypeptide(L)'
;MSPIRRLIVASVLAAATHVSGSPLPDGPEQGGNINFNITHIINAASVLEINGVNFLVDPFFSPQNTTFPIAGFTRQLWSILEPALQPEQIPPIDAVLLSHEDHPDNLDPISRMRFLDGRRVLTTPAGTEALKPRPGVQAMKDWETMSLKLNGNDWNFTGTPCEHVPGEDVIGFVIVGPNFGTTDGLPNAIWYSGDTIYLPGLAQIKERFHVKAALINMGAAYVLMDDAMPLRITMNGTEVAQTFQDVGAEVLVPLHYSSFNHFPEAKEGVVHDFELSGISDKVHWVTPGESTKII
;
A
#
# COMPACT_ATOMS: atom_id res chain seq x y z
N MET A 1 24.74 21.77 50.13
CA MET A 1 23.59 22.48 49.55
C MET A 1 23.89 22.76 48.07
N SER A 2 23.25 22.01 47.17
CA SER A 2 23.08 22.31 45.75
C SER A 2 21.91 21.43 45.26
N PRO A 3 20.99 21.92 44.41
CA PRO A 3 19.59 21.54 44.49
C PRO A 3 19.18 20.41 43.54
N ILE A 4 18.17 19.68 44.01
CA ILE A 4 17.43 18.61 43.32
C ILE A 4 16.73 19.18 42.08
N ARG A 5 17.03 18.64 40.89
CA ARG A 5 16.28 18.89 39.66
C ARG A 5 14.90 18.21 39.77
N ARG A 6 13.84 19.01 39.81
CA ARG A 6 12.44 18.53 39.69
C ARG A 6 12.14 18.21 38.23
N LEU A 7 11.68 16.99 38.00
CA LEU A 7 11.11 16.53 36.73
C LEU A 7 9.70 17.13 36.61
N ILE A 8 9.47 17.95 35.58
CA ILE A 8 8.13 18.46 35.24
C ILE A 8 7.54 17.47 34.24
N VAL A 9 6.50 16.75 34.65
CA VAL A 9 5.66 15.94 33.76
C VAL A 9 4.63 16.89 33.16
N ALA A 10 4.69 17.11 31.85
CA ALA A 10 3.69 17.87 31.10
C ALA A 10 2.53 16.92 30.73
N SER A 11 1.38 17.14 31.37
CA SER A 11 0.13 16.46 31.04
C SER A 11 -0.46 17.05 29.77
N VAL A 12 -0.52 16.26 28.69
CA VAL A 12 -1.24 16.64 27.46
C VAL A 12 -2.71 16.26 27.64
N LEU A 13 -3.58 17.27 27.82
CA LEU A 13 -5.02 17.11 27.69
C LEU A 13 -5.37 17.16 26.19
N ALA A 14 -5.90 16.08 25.64
CA ALA A 14 -6.53 16.09 24.33
C ALA A 14 -7.92 16.75 24.44
N ALA A 15 -8.09 17.88 23.75
CA ALA A 15 -9.39 18.52 23.56
C ALA A 15 -10.08 17.86 22.36
N ALA A 16 -11.19 17.15 22.59
CA ALA A 16 -12.04 16.63 21.54
C ALA A 16 -12.86 17.78 20.93
N THR A 17 -12.59 18.13 19.68
CA THR A 17 -13.45 19.03 18.88
C THR A 17 -14.51 18.19 18.17
N HIS A 18 -15.78 18.45 18.48
CA HIS A 18 -16.92 17.87 17.78
C HIS A 18 -16.99 18.37 16.34
N VAL A 19 -16.88 17.45 15.38
CA VAL A 19 -17.23 17.68 13.96
C VAL A 19 -18.64 17.10 13.75
N SER A 20 -19.57 17.93 13.29
CA SER A 20 -20.95 17.51 12.97
C SER A 20 -20.97 16.74 11.64
N GLY A 21 -21.10 15.41 11.70
CA GLY A 21 -21.30 14.55 10.54
C GLY A 21 -22.75 14.58 10.03
N SER A 22 -22.92 14.53 8.71
CA SER A 22 -24.21 14.20 8.08
C SER A 22 -24.57 12.74 8.40
N PRO A 23 -25.88 12.38 8.49
CA PRO A 23 -26.28 11.04 8.89
C PRO A 23 -25.84 10.00 7.84
N LEU A 24 -25.20 8.94 8.32
CA LEU A 24 -24.93 7.73 7.54
C LEU A 24 -26.27 7.03 7.20
N PRO A 25 -26.38 6.35 6.03
CA PRO A 25 -27.61 5.65 5.64
C PRO A 25 -27.97 4.51 6.61
N ASP A 26 -29.27 4.22 6.69
CA ASP A 26 -29.90 3.25 7.58
C ASP A 26 -29.38 1.80 7.40
N GLY A 27 -28.86 1.19 8.49
CA GLY A 27 -28.80 -0.27 8.75
C GLY A 27 -27.84 -1.13 7.90
N PRO A 28 -27.14 -2.12 8.48
CA PRO A 28 -26.12 -2.88 7.76
C PRO A 28 -26.73 -3.96 6.85
N GLU A 29 -26.47 -3.89 5.54
CA GLU A 29 -26.39 -5.11 4.75
C GLU A 29 -25.26 -5.96 5.34
N GLN A 30 -25.62 -7.06 6.00
CA GLN A 30 -24.64 -8.05 6.46
C GLN A 30 -24.08 -8.80 5.26
N GLY A 31 -22.77 -8.68 5.04
CA GLY A 31 -22.06 -9.40 3.98
C GLY A 31 -22.32 -8.83 2.59
N GLY A 32 -21.70 -7.68 2.28
CA GLY A 32 -21.70 -7.16 0.93
C GLY A 32 -20.93 -8.07 -0.04
N ASN A 33 -21.25 -7.96 -1.33
CA ASN A 33 -20.65 -8.80 -2.36
C ASN A 33 -19.40 -8.12 -2.91
N ILE A 34 -18.23 -8.58 -2.50
CA ILE A 34 -16.94 -8.11 -3.00
C ILE A 34 -16.40 -9.20 -3.93
N ASN A 35 -16.38 -8.90 -5.22
CA ASN A 35 -15.65 -9.68 -6.21
C ASN A 35 -14.32 -8.97 -6.45
N PHE A 36 -13.23 -9.58 -5.99
CA PHE A 36 -11.89 -9.01 -6.11
C PHE A 36 -10.96 -9.99 -6.82
N ASN A 37 -10.47 -9.57 -7.99
CA ASN A 37 -9.39 -10.22 -8.71
C ASN A 37 -8.13 -9.34 -8.68
N ILE A 38 -6.98 -9.97 -8.62
CA ILE A 38 -5.68 -9.31 -8.78
C ILE A 38 -4.94 -9.91 -9.96
N THR A 39 -4.35 -9.06 -10.79
CA THR A 39 -3.36 -9.44 -11.79
C THR A 39 -2.04 -8.80 -11.41
N HIS A 40 -1.12 -9.59 -10.86
CA HIS A 40 0.21 -9.13 -10.51
C HIS A 40 1.04 -8.94 -11.79
N ILE A 41 1.76 -7.82 -11.88
CA ILE A 41 2.63 -7.51 -13.04
C ILE A 41 4.08 -7.81 -12.66
N ILE A 42 4.59 -7.12 -11.64
CA ILE A 42 5.94 -7.25 -11.10
C ILE A 42 6.04 -6.44 -9.80
N ASN A 43 6.87 -6.84 -8.85
CA ASN A 43 7.08 -6.09 -7.59
C ASN A 43 5.76 -5.77 -6.85
N ALA A 44 5.46 -4.48 -6.63
CA ALA A 44 4.15 -4.02 -6.16
C ALA A 44 3.14 -3.79 -7.31
N ALA A 45 3.62 -3.58 -8.53
CA ALA A 45 2.79 -3.26 -9.70
C ALA A 45 1.73 -4.34 -9.93
N SER A 46 0.47 -3.95 -9.77
CA SER A 46 -0.68 -4.86 -9.86
C SER A 46 -1.92 -4.14 -10.37
N VAL A 47 -2.76 -4.87 -11.11
CA VAL A 47 -4.12 -4.43 -11.40
C VAL A 47 -5.07 -5.06 -10.39
N LEU A 48 -5.81 -4.23 -9.65
CA LEU A 48 -6.89 -4.66 -8.77
C LEU A 48 -8.22 -4.45 -9.49
N GLU A 49 -8.87 -5.53 -9.88
CA GLU A 49 -10.23 -5.49 -10.40
C GLU A 49 -11.19 -5.75 -9.24
N ILE A 50 -11.88 -4.72 -8.78
CA ILE A 50 -12.82 -4.82 -7.66
C ILE A 50 -14.20 -4.40 -8.13
N ASN A 51 -15.17 -5.32 -8.10
CA ASN A 51 -16.54 -5.09 -8.54
C ASN A 51 -16.65 -4.42 -9.93
N GLY A 52 -15.73 -4.78 -10.85
CA GLY A 52 -15.67 -4.24 -12.22
C GLY A 52 -15.02 -2.87 -12.36
N VAL A 53 -14.36 -2.36 -11.32
CA VAL A 53 -13.52 -1.15 -11.35
C VAL A 53 -12.05 -1.56 -11.27
N ASN A 54 -11.22 -1.00 -12.15
CA ASN A 54 -9.81 -1.35 -12.26
C ASN A 54 -8.92 -0.28 -11.64
N PHE A 55 -8.17 -0.67 -10.61
CA PHE A 55 -7.13 0.16 -9.99
C PHE A 55 -5.76 -0.34 -10.42
N LEU A 56 -4.88 0.57 -10.85
CA LEU A 56 -3.47 0.25 -11.06
C LEU A 56 -2.67 0.72 -9.85
N VAL A 57 -1.99 -0.20 -9.19
CA VAL A 57 -1.17 0.06 -8.02
C VAL A 57 0.29 0.12 -8.44
N ASP A 58 1.03 1.13 -7.96
CA ASP A 58 2.50 1.29 -8.08
C ASP A 58 3.09 0.78 -9.40
N PRO A 59 2.71 1.39 -10.53
CA PRO A 59 2.99 0.83 -11.84
C PRO A 59 4.48 0.84 -12.21
N PHE A 60 4.94 -0.29 -12.73
CA PHE A 60 6.29 -0.50 -13.25
C PHE A 60 6.25 -1.31 -14.55
N PHE A 61 6.78 -0.75 -15.64
CA PHE A 61 6.84 -1.41 -16.96
C PHE A 61 8.20 -1.31 -17.66
N SER A 62 9.26 -0.91 -16.94
CA SER A 62 10.60 -0.90 -17.50
C SER A 62 11.11 -2.33 -17.77
N PRO A 63 11.79 -2.58 -18.90
CA PRO A 63 12.32 -3.91 -19.22
C PRO A 63 13.24 -4.46 -18.15
N GLN A 64 13.39 -5.79 -18.12
CA GLN A 64 14.34 -6.47 -17.25
C GLN A 64 15.75 -5.86 -17.38
N ASN A 65 16.49 -5.77 -16.26
CA ASN A 65 17.83 -5.18 -16.19
C ASN A 65 17.90 -3.68 -16.50
N THR A 66 16.76 -2.97 -16.55
CA THR A 66 16.78 -1.51 -16.56
C THR A 66 17.35 -1.01 -15.25
N THR A 67 18.40 -0.21 -15.32
CA THR A 67 19.11 0.33 -14.16
C THR A 67 18.65 1.74 -13.83
N PHE A 68 18.38 2.01 -12.56
CA PHE A 68 18.04 3.32 -12.05
C PHE A 68 19.07 3.78 -11.01
N PRO A 69 19.52 5.04 -11.09
CA PRO A 69 20.34 5.61 -10.03
C PRO A 69 19.46 5.84 -8.80
N ILE A 70 19.88 5.34 -7.64
CA ILE A 70 19.23 5.66 -6.37
C ILE A 70 19.90 6.94 -5.84
N ALA A 71 19.14 8.03 -5.72
CA ALA A 71 19.68 9.30 -5.27
C ALA A 71 20.29 9.16 -3.87
N GLY A 72 21.54 9.60 -3.70
CA GLY A 72 22.25 9.52 -2.41
C GLY A 72 22.95 8.19 -2.13
N PHE A 73 22.86 7.19 -3.00
CA PHE A 73 23.55 5.91 -2.82
C PHE A 73 24.45 5.57 -4.01
N THR A 74 25.55 4.85 -3.75
CA THR A 74 26.47 4.36 -4.79
C THR A 74 25.92 3.15 -5.58
N ARG A 75 24.77 2.62 -5.17
CA ARG A 75 24.15 1.43 -5.74
C ARG A 75 23.11 1.81 -6.80
N GLN A 76 22.98 0.94 -7.80
CA GLN A 76 21.90 1.01 -8.79
C GLN A 76 20.80 0.04 -8.39
N LEU A 77 19.57 0.46 -8.64
CA LEU A 77 18.40 -0.41 -8.60
C LEU A 77 18.20 -1.01 -9.98
N TRP A 78 17.92 -2.31 -10.09
CA TRP A 78 17.46 -2.90 -11.35
C TRP A 78 16.50 -4.05 -11.12
N SER A 79 15.56 -4.21 -12.05
CA SER A 79 14.64 -5.33 -12.08
C SER A 79 15.40 -6.60 -12.49
N ILE A 80 15.24 -7.67 -11.71
CA ILE A 80 15.75 -9.01 -12.03
C ILE A 80 14.78 -9.75 -12.96
N LEU A 81 13.50 -9.36 -12.98
CA LEU A 81 12.46 -9.99 -13.79
C LEU A 81 11.90 -9.00 -14.81
N GLU A 82 11.35 -9.53 -15.90
CA GLU A 82 10.56 -8.76 -16.87
C GLU A 82 9.14 -8.57 -16.32
N PRO A 83 8.50 -7.39 -16.51
CA PRO A 83 7.08 -7.23 -16.26
C PRO A 83 6.26 -8.31 -16.98
N ALA A 84 5.39 -9.01 -16.25
CA ALA A 84 4.61 -10.11 -16.82
C ALA A 84 3.60 -9.65 -17.88
N LEU A 85 3.25 -8.35 -17.86
CA LEU A 85 2.38 -7.70 -18.83
C LEU A 85 3.05 -6.43 -19.36
N GLN A 86 2.84 -6.16 -20.64
CA GLN A 86 3.20 -4.92 -21.30
C GLN A 86 2.10 -3.87 -21.10
N PRO A 87 2.41 -2.55 -21.22
CA PRO A 87 1.42 -1.49 -21.04
C PRO A 87 0.16 -1.64 -21.91
N GLU A 88 0.28 -2.22 -23.11
CA GLU A 88 -0.82 -2.44 -24.06
C GLU A 88 -1.76 -3.58 -23.64
N GLN A 89 -1.32 -4.45 -22.73
CA GLN A 89 -2.10 -5.57 -22.21
C GLN A 89 -2.92 -5.19 -20.98
N ILE A 90 -2.68 -4.01 -20.40
CA ILE A 90 -3.36 -3.53 -19.21
C ILE A 90 -4.79 -3.11 -19.58
N PRO A 91 -5.82 -3.56 -18.83
CA PRO A 91 -7.20 -3.16 -19.09
C PRO A 91 -7.38 -1.65 -18.86
N PRO A 92 -8.52 -1.06 -19.29
CA PRO A 92 -8.85 0.32 -18.94
C PRO A 92 -8.76 0.52 -17.41
N ILE A 93 -7.98 1.52 -17.00
CA ILE A 93 -7.74 1.85 -15.58
C ILE A 93 -8.58 3.05 -15.18
N ASP A 94 -9.36 2.91 -14.11
CA ASP A 94 -10.25 3.93 -13.57
C ASP A 94 -9.54 4.92 -12.65
N ALA A 95 -8.58 4.42 -11.86
CA ALA A 95 -7.70 5.22 -11.01
C ALA A 95 -6.36 4.50 -10.75
N VAL A 96 -5.32 5.30 -10.48
CA VAL A 96 -4.01 4.81 -10.05
C VAL A 96 -3.89 5.07 -8.54
N LEU A 97 -3.46 4.06 -7.79
CA LEU A 97 -3.08 4.18 -6.38
C LEU A 97 -1.56 4.12 -6.33
N LEU A 98 -0.94 5.26 -6.09
CA LEU A 98 0.51 5.42 -6.12
C LEU A 98 1.02 5.73 -4.72
N SER A 99 1.65 4.74 -4.07
CA SER A 99 2.14 4.88 -2.70
C SER A 99 3.19 5.98 -2.57
N HIS A 100 4.09 6.10 -3.54
CA HIS A 100 5.09 7.15 -3.67
C HIS A 100 5.68 7.15 -5.09
N GLU A 101 6.20 8.28 -5.54
CA GLU A 101 6.59 8.53 -6.93
C GLU A 101 8.11 8.63 -7.16
N ASP A 102 8.87 8.75 -6.09
CA ASP A 102 10.31 9.00 -6.08
C ASP A 102 11.15 7.71 -6.17
N HIS A 103 10.54 6.55 -5.97
CA HIS A 103 11.19 5.25 -6.17
C HIS A 103 10.84 4.64 -7.53
N PRO A 104 11.85 4.26 -8.33
CA PRO A 104 11.62 3.80 -9.69
C PRO A 104 10.98 2.41 -9.76
N ASP A 105 11.01 1.60 -8.70
CA ASP A 105 10.32 0.31 -8.59
C ASP A 105 8.83 0.41 -8.21
N ASN A 106 8.35 1.62 -7.88
CA ASN A 106 6.94 1.94 -7.65
C ASN A 106 6.38 2.87 -8.74
N LEU A 107 7.22 3.69 -9.38
CA LEU A 107 6.86 4.48 -10.56
C LEU A 107 8.03 4.67 -11.53
N ASP A 108 8.10 3.81 -12.55
CA ASP A 108 9.12 3.93 -13.58
C ASP A 108 8.78 5.02 -14.64
N PRO A 109 9.76 5.45 -15.45
CA PRO A 109 9.53 6.45 -16.50
C PRO A 109 8.45 6.06 -17.50
N ILE A 110 8.33 4.78 -17.88
CA ILE A 110 7.29 4.32 -18.80
C ILE A 110 5.92 4.49 -18.15
N SER A 111 5.77 4.05 -16.89
CA SER A 111 4.50 4.18 -16.18
C SER A 111 4.07 5.61 -15.97
N ARG A 112 5.01 6.47 -15.58
CA ARG A 112 4.80 7.91 -15.41
C ARG A 112 4.22 8.56 -16.66
N MET A 113 4.67 8.13 -17.85
CA MET A 113 4.18 8.64 -19.13
C MET A 113 2.88 7.98 -19.60
N ARG A 114 2.69 6.69 -19.35
CA ARG A 114 1.58 5.91 -19.93
C ARG A 114 0.32 5.91 -19.09
N PHE A 115 0.46 5.96 -17.76
CA PHE A 115 -0.66 5.72 -16.85
C PHE A 115 -1.13 6.97 -16.10
N LEU A 116 -0.28 7.99 -15.89
CA LEU A 116 -0.70 9.13 -15.06
C LEU A 116 -1.49 10.20 -15.82
N ASP A 117 -1.17 10.43 -17.10
CA ASP A 117 -1.81 11.50 -17.87
C ASP A 117 -3.29 11.21 -18.13
N GLY A 118 -4.15 12.16 -17.77
CA GLY A 118 -5.60 12.07 -17.94
C GLY A 118 -6.32 11.11 -16.98
N ARG A 119 -5.63 10.54 -15.98
CA ARG A 119 -6.22 9.64 -14.99
C ARG A 119 -6.31 10.26 -13.60
N ARG A 120 -7.18 9.71 -12.77
CA ARG A 120 -7.19 9.98 -11.34
C ARG A 120 -6.02 9.22 -10.70
N VAL A 121 -5.19 9.92 -9.94
CA VAL A 121 -4.05 9.34 -9.24
C VAL A 121 -4.14 9.78 -7.79
N LEU A 122 -4.24 8.82 -6.87
CA LEU A 122 -4.15 9.09 -5.44
C LEU A 122 -2.71 8.80 -5.00
N THR A 123 -2.08 9.76 -4.32
CA THR A 123 -0.68 9.68 -3.89
C THR A 123 -0.41 10.61 -2.72
N THR A 124 0.85 10.76 -2.33
CA THR A 124 1.27 11.62 -1.23
C THR A 124 1.22 13.12 -1.58
N PRO A 125 1.26 14.01 -0.57
CA PRO A 125 1.47 15.43 -0.80
C PRO A 125 2.75 15.73 -1.59
N ALA A 126 3.88 15.08 -1.27
CA ALA A 126 5.11 15.22 -2.03
C ALA A 126 4.92 14.79 -3.50
N GLY A 127 4.28 13.64 -3.73
CA GLY A 127 4.02 13.13 -5.07
C GLY A 127 3.12 14.01 -5.90
N THR A 128 2.14 14.67 -5.27
CA THR A 128 1.31 15.65 -5.97
C THR A 128 2.13 16.84 -6.48
N GLU A 129 3.12 17.31 -5.72
CA GLU A 129 4.02 18.38 -6.14
C GLU A 129 4.99 17.91 -7.24
N ALA A 130 5.59 16.73 -7.07
CA ALA A 130 6.55 16.15 -8.01
C ALA A 130 5.93 15.74 -9.36
N LEU A 131 4.62 15.47 -9.38
CA LEU A 131 3.89 15.02 -10.58
C LEU A 131 3.17 16.13 -11.34
N LYS A 132 3.33 17.40 -10.93
CA LYS A 132 2.83 18.56 -11.66
C LYS A 132 3.29 18.56 -13.13
N PRO A 133 2.46 19.07 -14.06
CA PRO A 133 1.21 19.79 -13.84
C PRO A 133 -0.06 18.91 -13.93
N ARG A 134 0.02 17.60 -13.65
CA ARG A 134 -1.10 16.67 -13.86
C ARG A 134 -2.31 17.00 -12.97
N PRO A 135 -3.45 17.44 -13.51
CA PRO A 135 -4.58 17.90 -12.70
C PRO A 135 -5.36 16.77 -12.03
N GLY A 136 -5.17 15.52 -12.47
CA GLY A 136 -5.81 14.34 -11.89
C GLY A 136 -5.08 13.72 -10.70
N VAL A 137 -3.91 14.25 -10.33
CA VAL A 137 -3.14 13.79 -9.17
C VAL A 137 -3.65 14.50 -7.91
N GLN A 138 -4.00 13.71 -6.89
CA GLN A 138 -4.58 14.20 -5.65
C GLN A 138 -3.83 13.62 -4.45
N ALA A 139 -3.46 14.51 -3.53
CA ALA A 139 -2.78 14.15 -2.30
C ALA A 139 -3.75 13.47 -1.32
N MET A 140 -3.25 12.49 -0.60
CA MET A 140 -3.89 11.87 0.57
C MET A 140 -2.94 11.97 1.75
N LYS A 141 -3.49 12.17 2.95
CA LYS A 141 -2.75 12.12 4.21
C LYS A 141 -3.21 10.96 5.06
N ASP A 142 -2.42 10.64 6.09
CA ASP A 142 -2.78 9.64 7.09
C ASP A 142 -4.19 9.86 7.63
N TRP A 143 -5.00 8.81 7.50
CA TRP A 143 -6.40 8.73 7.93
C TRP A 143 -7.35 9.72 7.24
N GLU A 144 -6.88 10.47 6.25
CA GLU A 144 -7.73 11.26 5.37
C GLU A 144 -8.51 10.32 4.45
N THR A 145 -9.82 10.55 4.33
CA THR A 145 -10.68 9.80 3.42
C THR A 145 -11.10 10.68 2.26
N MET A 146 -10.86 10.20 1.04
CA MET A 146 -11.27 10.85 -0.20
C MET A 146 -12.31 9.99 -0.93
N SER A 147 -13.39 10.63 -1.37
CA SER A 147 -14.42 9.96 -2.18
C SER A 147 -14.23 10.27 -3.66
N LEU A 148 -14.19 9.24 -4.50
CA LEU A 148 -14.18 9.34 -5.95
C LEU A 148 -15.46 8.75 -6.53
N LYS A 149 -16.03 9.42 -7.55
CA LYS A 149 -17.10 8.84 -8.38
C LYS A 149 -16.50 8.04 -9.52
N LEU A 150 -16.58 6.71 -9.43
CA LEU A 150 -16.10 5.76 -10.44
C LEU A 150 -17.28 4.91 -10.92
N ASN A 151 -17.49 4.85 -12.23
CA ASN A 151 -18.64 4.16 -12.86
C ASN A 151 -20.00 4.52 -12.24
N GLY A 152 -20.17 5.79 -11.86
CA GLY A 152 -21.41 6.31 -11.27
C GLY A 152 -21.60 6.05 -9.78
N ASN A 153 -20.71 5.30 -9.15
CA ASN A 153 -20.77 4.94 -7.72
C ASN A 153 -19.70 5.68 -6.91
N ASP A 154 -19.97 5.88 -5.62
CA ASP A 154 -19.01 6.46 -4.68
C ASP A 154 -18.05 5.38 -4.16
N TRP A 155 -16.76 5.68 -4.26
CA TRP A 155 -15.66 4.87 -3.75
C TRP A 155 -14.87 5.70 -2.76
N ASN A 156 -14.61 5.15 -1.58
CA ASN A 156 -13.85 5.82 -0.54
C ASN A 156 -12.46 5.21 -0.43
N PHE A 157 -11.46 6.08 -0.39
CA PHE A 157 -10.07 5.74 -0.19
C PHE A 157 -9.62 6.41 1.09
N THR A 158 -9.02 5.66 2.02
CA THR A 158 -8.43 6.21 3.24
C THR A 158 -6.93 5.99 3.23
N GLY A 159 -6.16 7.06 3.42
CA GLY A 159 -4.70 6.99 3.51
C GLY A 159 -4.27 6.29 4.80
N THR A 160 -3.29 5.39 4.72
CA THR A 160 -2.69 4.76 5.91
C THR A 160 -1.23 5.17 6.06
N PRO A 161 -0.75 5.39 7.30
CA PRO A 161 0.62 5.80 7.55
C PRO A 161 1.62 4.75 7.07
N CYS A 162 2.72 5.21 6.49
CA CYS A 162 3.88 4.41 6.11
C CYS A 162 5.16 5.04 6.69
N GLU A 163 6.15 4.21 7.01
CA GLU A 163 7.51 4.66 7.30
C GLU A 163 8.46 3.86 6.41
N HIS A 164 9.20 4.57 5.56
CA HIS A 164 10.11 3.98 4.58
C HIS A 164 11.54 4.53 4.81
N VAL A 165 12.14 5.23 3.84
CA VAL A 165 13.38 5.96 4.06
C VAL A 165 13.10 7.25 4.84
N PRO A 166 13.88 7.61 5.86
CA PRO A 166 13.71 8.85 6.60
C PRO A 166 13.70 10.09 5.68
N GLY A 167 12.59 10.83 5.70
CA GLY A 167 12.41 12.06 4.92
C GLY A 167 11.65 11.87 3.61
N GLU A 168 11.33 10.64 3.23
CA GLU A 168 10.44 10.34 2.10
C GLU A 168 8.98 10.27 2.55
N ASP A 169 8.08 10.47 1.59
CA ASP A 169 6.63 10.57 1.81
C ASP A 169 5.97 9.40 1.10
N VAL A 170 5.51 8.40 1.87
CA VAL A 170 4.89 7.17 1.38
C VAL A 170 3.52 6.99 2.02
N ILE A 171 2.57 6.42 1.30
CA ILE A 171 1.21 6.17 1.79
C ILE A 171 0.65 4.82 1.35
N GLY A 172 -0.13 4.19 2.24
CA GLY A 172 -0.97 3.05 1.91
C GLY A 172 -2.43 3.45 1.71
N PHE A 173 -3.26 2.55 1.19
CA PHE A 173 -4.65 2.84 0.82
C PHE A 173 -5.60 1.77 1.33
N VAL A 174 -6.58 2.17 2.13
CA VAL A 174 -7.79 1.39 2.39
C VAL A 174 -8.84 1.76 1.37
N ILE A 175 -9.40 0.77 0.70
CA ILE A 175 -10.40 0.90 -0.38
C ILE A 175 -11.73 0.37 0.14
N VAL A 176 -12.75 1.22 0.12
CA VAL A 176 -14.15 0.87 0.43
C VAL A 176 -15.01 1.23 -0.78
N GLY A 177 -15.50 0.21 -1.48
CA GLY A 177 -16.33 0.36 -2.66
C GLY A 177 -17.84 0.26 -2.38
N PRO A 178 -18.67 0.48 -3.40
CA PRO A 178 -20.11 0.29 -3.31
C PRO A 178 -20.42 -1.18 -2.98
N ASN A 179 -21.41 -1.38 -2.10
CA ASN A 179 -21.93 -2.69 -1.72
C ASN A 179 -20.89 -3.64 -1.08
N PHE A 180 -19.79 -3.11 -0.51
CA PHE A 180 -18.87 -3.91 0.30
C PHE A 180 -19.54 -4.39 1.61
N GLY A 181 -20.58 -3.67 2.06
CA GLY A 181 -21.32 -3.97 3.28
C GLY A 181 -20.46 -3.76 4.53
N THR A 182 -20.93 -4.29 5.65
CA THR A 182 -20.23 -4.19 6.93
C THR A 182 -20.12 -5.55 7.61
N THR A 183 -19.07 -5.74 8.40
CA THR A 183 -18.89 -6.87 9.31
C THR A 183 -18.53 -6.32 10.69
N ASP A 184 -19.19 -6.85 11.73
CA ASP A 184 -19.03 -6.39 13.11
C ASP A 184 -19.19 -4.88 13.33
N GLY A 185 -20.03 -4.25 12.50
CA GLY A 185 -20.30 -2.81 12.55
C GLY A 185 -19.25 -1.94 11.86
N LEU A 186 -18.22 -2.53 11.26
CA LEU A 186 -17.18 -1.83 10.50
C LEU A 186 -17.38 -2.01 8.99
N PRO A 187 -17.08 -1.00 8.17
CA PRO A 187 -17.07 -1.14 6.71
C PRO A 187 -16.07 -2.20 6.28
N ASN A 188 -16.51 -3.12 5.42
CA ASN A 188 -15.60 -4.05 4.78
C ASN A 188 -14.66 -3.29 3.85
N ALA A 189 -13.39 -3.71 3.78
CA ALA A 189 -12.38 -3.01 2.99
C ALA A 189 -11.33 -3.93 2.40
N ILE A 190 -10.64 -3.44 1.36
CA ILE A 190 -9.38 -4.00 0.87
C ILE A 190 -8.28 -3.00 1.23
N TRP A 191 -7.14 -3.47 1.73
CA TRP A 191 -6.03 -2.61 2.12
C TRP A 191 -4.80 -2.92 1.29
N TYR A 192 -4.14 -1.88 0.77
CA TYR A 192 -2.81 -1.93 0.17
C TYR A 192 -1.84 -1.15 1.07
N SER A 193 -0.74 -1.78 1.48
CA SER A 193 0.14 -1.21 2.51
C SER A 193 0.97 -0.04 2.03
N GLY A 194 1.34 0.00 0.74
CA GLY A 194 2.50 0.77 0.28
C GLY A 194 3.81 0.23 0.89
N ASP A 195 4.92 0.89 0.61
CA ASP A 195 6.22 0.53 1.15
C ASP A 195 6.35 1.06 2.59
N THR A 196 6.41 0.15 3.56
CA THR A 196 6.53 0.52 4.97
C THR A 196 7.23 -0.57 5.77
N ILE A 197 7.89 -0.18 6.86
CA ILE A 197 8.27 -1.09 7.94
C ILE A 197 7.05 -1.42 8.83
N TYR A 198 7.23 -2.33 9.80
CA TYR A 198 6.22 -2.58 10.81
C TYR A 198 5.95 -1.33 11.66
N LEU A 199 4.68 -0.91 11.69
CA LEU A 199 4.23 0.22 12.49
C LEU A 199 3.09 -0.22 13.42
N PRO A 200 3.25 -0.07 14.76
CA PRO A 200 2.15 -0.34 15.69
C PRO A 200 0.88 0.46 15.39
N GLY A 201 1.02 1.64 14.79
CA GLY A 201 -0.10 2.49 14.38
C GLY A 201 -1.03 1.85 13.34
N LEU A 202 -0.56 0.87 12.55
CA LEU A 202 -1.37 0.15 11.57
C LEU A 202 -2.47 -0.68 12.21
N ALA A 203 -2.34 -1.07 13.49
CA ALA A 203 -3.40 -1.76 14.22
C ALA A 203 -4.71 -0.94 14.29
N GLN A 204 -4.65 0.40 14.14
CA GLN A 204 -5.84 1.26 14.06
C GLN A 204 -6.71 0.95 12.83
N ILE A 205 -6.19 0.28 11.80
CA ILE A 205 -6.98 -0.16 10.65
C ILE A 205 -8.12 -1.07 11.12
N LYS A 206 -7.83 -2.01 12.02
CA LYS A 206 -8.82 -2.95 12.58
C LYS A 206 -9.92 -2.27 13.40
N GLU A 207 -9.63 -1.09 13.95
CA GLU A 207 -10.60 -0.31 14.71
C GLU A 207 -11.58 0.46 13.80
N ARG A 208 -11.20 0.66 12.53
CA ARG A 208 -11.91 1.51 11.57
C ARG A 208 -12.55 0.72 10.43
N PHE A 209 -11.99 -0.44 10.09
CA PHE A 209 -12.38 -1.25 8.94
C PHE A 209 -12.32 -2.73 9.28
N HIS A 210 -13.19 -3.50 8.62
CA HIS A 210 -13.08 -4.95 8.57
C HIS A 210 -12.34 -5.35 7.29
N VAL A 211 -11.05 -5.70 7.41
CA VAL A 211 -10.19 -5.91 6.23
C VAL A 211 -10.44 -7.31 5.65
N LYS A 212 -11.04 -7.35 4.46
CA LYS A 212 -11.29 -8.59 3.73
C LYS A 212 -10.04 -9.14 3.06
N ALA A 213 -9.22 -8.26 2.49
CA ALA A 213 -7.94 -8.62 1.91
C ALA A 213 -6.90 -7.53 2.21
N ALA A 214 -5.70 -7.95 2.60
CA ALA A 214 -4.54 -7.10 2.80
C ALA A 214 -3.47 -7.45 1.74
N LEU A 215 -3.12 -6.49 0.91
CA LEU A 215 -2.01 -6.54 -0.03
C LEU A 215 -0.83 -5.85 0.64
N ILE A 216 0.20 -6.62 1.01
CA ILE A 216 1.32 -6.09 1.81
C ILE A 216 2.61 -6.21 1.02
N ASN A 217 3.31 -5.08 0.85
CA ASN A 217 4.66 -5.04 0.31
C ASN A 217 5.67 -5.53 1.35
N MET A 218 6.59 -6.38 0.92
CA MET A 218 7.60 -6.99 1.78
C MET A 218 9.00 -6.86 1.17
N GLY A 219 9.78 -7.94 1.15
CA GLY A 219 11.10 -7.98 0.50
C GLY A 219 12.26 -7.59 1.42
N ALA A 220 11.99 -7.10 2.63
CA ALA A 220 12.99 -6.70 3.63
C ALA A 220 14.10 -5.81 3.02
N ALA A 221 13.73 -4.80 2.23
CA ALA A 221 14.65 -3.91 1.56
C ALA A 221 15.50 -3.12 2.56
N TYR A 222 16.75 -2.83 2.21
CA TYR A 222 17.68 -2.06 3.05
C TYR A 222 18.33 -0.91 2.28
N VAL A 223 18.45 0.24 2.95
CA VAL A 223 19.26 1.37 2.51
C VAL A 223 20.49 1.54 3.40
N LEU A 224 21.59 2.02 2.80
CA LEU A 224 22.86 2.31 3.48
C LEU A 224 23.02 3.81 3.64
N MET A 225 22.61 4.38 4.78
CA MET A 225 22.91 5.79 5.05
C MET A 225 24.41 5.93 5.35
N ASP A 226 25.05 7.00 4.87
CA ASP A 226 26.50 7.23 5.02
C ASP A 226 26.97 6.98 6.47
N ASP A 227 27.99 6.11 6.63
CA ASP A 227 28.58 5.69 7.91
C ASP A 227 27.63 5.04 8.95
N ALA A 228 26.41 4.65 8.55
CA ALA A 228 25.41 4.01 9.42
C ALA A 228 25.25 2.50 9.15
N MET A 229 24.64 1.81 10.12
CA MET A 229 24.17 0.43 9.90
C MET A 229 23.06 0.41 8.83
N PRO A 230 22.94 -0.66 8.03
CA PRO A 230 21.85 -0.81 7.07
C PRO A 230 20.49 -0.63 7.76
N LEU A 231 19.65 0.25 7.22
CA LEU A 231 18.30 0.49 7.71
C LEU A 231 17.32 -0.32 6.86
N ARG A 232 16.52 -1.17 7.50
CA ARG A 232 15.42 -1.86 6.82
C ARG A 232 14.29 -0.85 6.57
N ILE A 233 13.75 -0.85 5.35
CA ILE A 233 12.77 0.13 4.87
C ILE A 233 11.45 -0.51 4.41
N THR A 234 11.40 -1.84 4.24
CA THR A 234 10.16 -2.59 4.05
C THR A 234 10.08 -3.79 4.99
N MET A 235 8.87 -4.29 5.27
CA MET A 235 8.66 -5.43 6.16
C MET A 235 9.39 -6.70 5.67
N ASN A 236 9.86 -7.51 6.62
CA ASN A 236 10.23 -8.92 6.38
C ASN A 236 9.04 -9.86 6.60
N GLY A 237 9.21 -11.16 6.33
CA GLY A 237 8.15 -12.17 6.51
C GLY A 237 7.48 -12.17 7.89
N THR A 238 8.27 -12.13 8.97
CA THR A 238 7.73 -12.06 10.34
C THR A 238 6.92 -10.80 10.64
N GLU A 239 7.36 -9.65 10.13
CA GLU A 239 6.67 -8.37 10.30
C GLU A 239 5.37 -8.33 9.51
N VAL A 240 5.37 -8.87 8.28
CA VAL A 240 4.14 -9.02 7.49
C VAL A 240 3.13 -9.89 8.23
N ALA A 241 3.57 -11.01 8.79
CA ALA A 241 2.67 -11.90 9.53
C ALA A 241 2.08 -11.21 10.77
N GLN A 242 2.90 -10.45 11.50
CA GLN A 242 2.45 -9.66 12.64
C GLN A 242 1.45 -8.58 12.22
N THR A 243 1.79 -7.77 11.21
CA THR A 243 0.89 -6.74 10.67
C THR A 243 -0.44 -7.32 10.21
N PHE A 244 -0.41 -8.42 9.47
CA PHE A 244 -1.63 -9.12 9.02
C PHE A 244 -2.56 -9.50 10.18
N GLN A 245 -2.00 -10.00 11.28
CA GLN A 245 -2.76 -10.35 12.48
C GLN A 245 -3.29 -9.10 13.21
N ASP A 246 -2.49 -8.05 13.31
CA ASP A 246 -2.85 -6.81 14.01
C ASP A 246 -3.96 -6.03 13.30
N VAL A 247 -3.92 -5.97 11.96
CA VAL A 247 -5.00 -5.36 11.17
C VAL A 247 -6.25 -6.24 11.10
N GLY A 248 -6.15 -7.51 11.51
CA GLY A 248 -7.27 -8.44 11.55
C GLY A 248 -7.80 -8.81 10.17
N ALA A 249 -6.93 -8.87 9.15
CA ALA A 249 -7.35 -9.20 7.79
C ALA A 249 -7.76 -10.67 7.63
N GLU A 250 -8.72 -10.95 6.74
CA GLU A 250 -9.15 -12.33 6.43
C GLU A 250 -8.17 -13.03 5.48
N VAL A 251 -7.70 -12.32 4.46
CA VAL A 251 -6.79 -12.84 3.42
C VAL A 251 -5.55 -11.95 3.29
N LEU A 252 -4.37 -12.57 3.15
CA LEU A 252 -3.10 -11.91 2.85
C LEU A 252 -2.70 -12.17 1.40
N VAL A 253 -2.36 -11.11 0.66
CA VAL A 253 -1.74 -11.19 -0.67
C VAL A 253 -0.35 -10.55 -0.58
N PRO A 254 0.73 -11.34 -0.49
CA PRO A 254 2.09 -10.78 -0.41
C PRO A 254 2.54 -10.22 -1.77
N LEU A 255 3.12 -9.01 -1.76
CA LEU A 255 3.66 -8.29 -2.92
C LEU A 255 5.11 -7.85 -2.66
N HIS A 256 5.77 -7.23 -3.65
CA HIS A 256 7.08 -6.58 -3.46
C HIS A 256 8.17 -7.54 -2.94
N TYR A 257 8.39 -8.63 -3.69
CA TYR A 257 9.45 -9.59 -3.42
C TYR A 257 10.02 -10.18 -4.71
N SER A 258 11.24 -10.71 -4.64
CA SER A 258 11.90 -11.54 -5.69
C SER A 258 12.06 -10.92 -7.09
N SER A 259 11.77 -9.63 -7.28
CA SER A 259 11.76 -8.98 -8.59
C SER A 259 12.81 -7.88 -8.79
N PHE A 260 13.43 -7.39 -7.71
CA PHE A 260 14.51 -6.42 -7.74
C PHE A 260 15.75 -6.94 -6.99
N ASN A 261 16.91 -6.40 -7.37
CA ASN A 261 18.22 -6.80 -6.85
C ASN A 261 18.47 -6.51 -5.37
N HIS A 262 17.66 -5.66 -4.75
CA HIS A 262 17.87 -5.20 -3.40
C HIS A 262 17.09 -6.00 -2.34
N PHE A 263 16.28 -6.99 -2.75
CA PHE A 263 15.59 -7.87 -1.82
C PHE A 263 16.52 -8.97 -1.30
N PRO A 264 16.91 -8.94 -0.01
CA PRO A 264 17.69 -10.02 0.57
C PRO A 264 16.85 -11.27 0.85
N GLU A 265 15.52 -11.13 0.97
CA GLU A 265 14.62 -12.20 1.38
C GLU A 265 14.06 -12.95 0.17
N ALA A 266 14.36 -14.26 0.12
CA ALA A 266 13.79 -15.16 -0.87
C ALA A 266 12.38 -15.60 -0.46
N LYS A 267 11.54 -15.93 -1.45
CA LYS A 267 10.16 -16.39 -1.23
C LYS A 267 10.09 -17.54 -0.23
N GLU A 268 11.03 -18.48 -0.28
CA GLU A 268 11.08 -19.65 0.59
C GLU A 268 11.24 -19.27 2.07
N GLY A 269 12.01 -18.20 2.36
CA GLY A 269 12.17 -17.67 3.72
C GLY A 269 10.86 -17.09 4.25
N VAL A 270 10.17 -16.29 3.43
CA VAL A 270 8.86 -15.71 3.77
C VAL A 270 7.82 -16.81 4.03
N VAL A 271 7.78 -17.83 3.16
CA VAL A 271 6.85 -18.97 3.32
C VAL A 271 7.08 -19.64 4.67
N HIS A 272 8.36 -19.85 5.04
CA HIS A 272 8.71 -20.42 6.34
C HIS A 272 8.24 -19.54 7.52
N ASP A 273 8.42 -18.23 7.44
CA ASP A 273 7.94 -17.30 8.47
C ASP A 273 6.41 -17.37 8.62
N PHE A 274 5.67 -17.45 7.50
CA PHE A 274 4.22 -17.58 7.52
C PHE A 274 3.73 -18.91 8.11
N GLU A 275 4.46 -20.00 7.87
CA GLU A 275 4.23 -21.31 8.52
C GLU A 275 4.42 -21.23 10.03
N LEU A 276 5.53 -20.62 10.48
CA LEU A 276 5.82 -20.45 11.91
C LEU A 276 4.78 -19.55 12.60
N SER A 277 4.28 -18.53 11.91
CA SER A 277 3.22 -17.64 12.40
C SER A 277 1.81 -18.22 12.30
N GLY A 278 1.64 -19.40 11.67
CA GLY A 278 0.35 -20.08 11.56
C GLY A 278 -0.67 -19.34 10.70
N ILE A 279 -0.24 -18.62 9.67
CA ILE A 279 -1.11 -17.86 8.76
C ILE A 279 -1.18 -18.43 7.35
N SER A 280 -0.46 -19.53 7.05
CA SER A 280 -0.28 -20.05 5.69
C SER A 280 -1.59 -20.33 4.95
N ASP A 281 -2.65 -20.74 5.66
CA ASP A 281 -3.98 -21.01 5.10
C ASP A 281 -4.73 -19.76 4.65
N LYS A 282 -4.25 -18.58 5.06
CA LYS A 282 -4.81 -17.27 4.70
C LYS A 282 -4.00 -16.54 3.65
N VAL A 283 -2.88 -17.12 3.20
CA VAL A 283 -1.98 -16.49 2.22
C VAL A 283 -2.37 -16.91 0.82
N HIS A 284 -2.68 -15.93 -0.01
CA HIS A 284 -2.96 -16.08 -1.43
C HIS A 284 -1.74 -15.62 -2.24
N TRP A 285 -0.93 -16.59 -2.66
CA TRP A 285 0.14 -16.35 -3.62
C TRP A 285 -0.44 -16.19 -5.02
N VAL A 286 -0.01 -15.16 -5.73
CA VAL A 286 -0.49 -14.82 -7.08
C VAL A 286 0.59 -15.10 -8.11
N THR A 287 0.19 -15.58 -9.29
CA THR A 287 1.10 -15.81 -10.42
C THR A 287 1.18 -14.53 -11.27
N PRO A 288 2.38 -13.99 -11.54
CA PRO A 288 2.51 -12.83 -12.42
C PRO A 288 1.87 -13.05 -13.80
N GLY A 289 1.09 -12.08 -14.27
CA GLY A 289 0.39 -12.11 -15.55
C GLY A 289 -0.94 -12.88 -15.57
N GLU A 290 -1.29 -13.57 -14.48
CA GLU A 290 -2.55 -14.30 -14.36
C GLU A 290 -3.54 -13.57 -13.45
N SER A 291 -4.78 -13.40 -13.93
CA SER A 291 -5.87 -12.88 -13.10
C SER A 291 -6.27 -13.93 -12.08
N THR A 292 -6.06 -13.64 -10.80
CA THR A 292 -6.34 -14.54 -9.68
C THR A 292 -7.49 -13.99 -8.84
N LYS A 293 -8.51 -14.81 -8.61
CA LYS A 293 -9.60 -14.45 -7.69
C LYS A 293 -9.15 -14.54 -6.24
N ILE A 294 -9.39 -13.48 -5.47
CA ILE A 294 -9.03 -13.38 -4.05
C ILE A 294 -10.25 -13.63 -3.16
N ILE A 295 -11.36 -12.91 -3.40
CA ILE A 295 -12.65 -13.04 -2.70
C ILE A 295 -13.81 -12.92 -3.69
#